data_AF-A0A4P9WKP1-F1
#
_entry.id   AF-A0A4P9WKP1-F1
#
_cell.length_a   1.000
_cell.length_b   1.000
_cell.length_c   1.000
_cell.angle_alpha   90.00
_cell.angle_beta   90.00
_cell.angle_gamma   90.00
#
_symmetry.space_group_name_H-M   'P 1'
#
loop_
_entity.id
_entity.type
_entity.pdbx_description
1 polymer ?
#
loop_
_entity_poly.entity_id
_entity_poly.type
_entity_poly.pdbx_seq_one_letter_code
_entity_poly.pdbx_strand_id
1 'polypeptide(L)'
;QDPIESKLKVLLQMSLILIWGGRTSVTRVARMAGQYAKPRSKPTEVIDGQTYHAFRGDNVNGIALSDRQPDPSRLLGAYFHSAATINYVRSLLGTGFADLHHPDAWNLEAWRFAHVQSPTVRAEYQAIVHRLEDALDFMRTIGADDESHDAIRTVDMFMSHEGLLLDYESKLTRAGPDGAYYNLGAHFLWIGDRTRQLDGAHVEYFRGLANPIGVKVGPSMKPEELKPLLDIIDPNFETGKITLISRYGHDKIQNFLPAHIKAVQESGHKVVWCCDPMHGNTETTSTGVKTRRFDHIATELGKSFRIHKECNSALTGVHFELTGDAVTETIGGSMELSEADLSKNYQTFCDPRLNYEQSLDIAFLIAKYCESERSPLRRL
;
A
#
# COMPACT_ATOMS: atom_id res chain seq x y z
N GLN A 1 2.38 18.98 8.10
CA GLN A 1 1.38 18.97 7.02
C GLN A 1 2.03 18.46 5.75
N ASP A 2 3.22 18.96 5.41
CA ASP A 2 3.96 18.61 4.18
C ASP A 2 4.11 17.09 3.92
N PRO A 3 4.50 16.23 4.88
CA PRO A 3 4.60 14.78 4.60
C PRO A 3 3.26 14.12 4.24
N ILE A 4 2.15 14.68 4.74
CA ILE A 4 0.79 14.23 4.39
C ILE A 4 0.50 14.62 2.95
N GLU A 5 0.73 15.88 2.59
CA GLU A 5 0.51 16.39 1.23
C GLU A 5 1.37 15.68 0.20
N SER A 6 2.68 15.54 0.43
CA SER A 6 3.60 14.83 -0.44
C SER A 6 3.13 13.39 -0.69
N LYS A 7 2.67 12.70 0.37
CA LYS A 7 2.14 11.33 0.26
C LYS A 7 0.82 11.27 -0.49
N LEU A 8 -0.10 12.22 -0.26
CA LEU A 8 -1.35 12.30 -1.01
C LEU A 8 -1.08 12.55 -2.49
N LYS A 9 -0.18 13.50 -2.80
CA LYS A 9 0.20 13.85 -4.17
C LYS A 9 0.70 12.64 -4.95
N VAL A 10 1.65 11.88 -4.39
CA VAL A 10 2.18 10.70 -5.09
C VAL A 10 1.12 9.60 -5.25
N LEU A 11 0.26 9.36 -4.25
CA LEU A 11 -0.83 8.38 -4.37
C LEU A 11 -1.84 8.76 -5.46
N LEU A 12 -2.18 10.05 -5.53
CA LEU A 12 -3.07 10.58 -6.55
C LEU A 12 -2.43 10.45 -7.94
N GLN A 13 -1.17 10.85 -8.11
CA GLN A 13 -0.44 10.73 -9.38
C GLN A 13 -0.32 9.28 -9.84
N MET A 14 0.06 8.36 -8.95
CA MET A 14 0.09 6.92 -9.25
C MET A 14 -1.29 6.44 -9.70
N SER A 15 -2.36 6.83 -9.00
CA SER A 15 -3.71 6.40 -9.37
C SER A 15 -4.10 6.82 -10.78
N LEU A 16 -3.69 8.01 -11.22
CA LEU A 16 -3.99 8.52 -12.56
C LEU A 16 -3.26 7.73 -13.64
N ILE A 17 -1.97 7.43 -13.42
CA ILE A 17 -1.16 6.55 -14.28
C ILE A 17 -1.82 5.16 -14.38
N LEU A 18 -2.26 4.61 -13.26
CA LEU A 18 -2.91 3.30 -13.19
C LEU A 18 -4.29 3.28 -13.86
N ILE A 19 -5.11 4.32 -13.69
CA ILE A 19 -6.42 4.44 -14.38
C ILE A 19 -6.20 4.49 -15.89
N TRP A 20 -5.24 5.28 -16.34
CA TRP A 20 -4.90 5.40 -17.76
C TRP A 20 -4.41 4.06 -18.35
N GLY A 21 -3.45 3.42 -17.67
CA GLY A 21 -2.87 2.16 -18.12
C GLY A 21 -3.80 0.95 -17.99
N GLY A 22 -4.64 0.94 -16.95
CA GLY A 22 -5.60 -0.13 -16.67
C GLY A 22 -6.93 -0.01 -17.40
N ARG A 23 -7.34 1.21 -17.78
CA ARG A 23 -8.72 1.53 -18.18
C ARG A 23 -9.77 0.97 -17.21
N THR A 24 -9.45 1.07 -15.92
CA THR A 24 -10.31 0.64 -14.81
C THR A 24 -10.25 1.68 -13.71
N SER A 25 -11.30 1.76 -12.90
CA SER A 25 -11.29 2.60 -11.71
C SER A 25 -10.24 2.10 -10.70
N VAL A 26 -9.69 3.03 -9.92
CA VAL A 26 -8.72 2.74 -8.86
C VAL A 26 -9.27 3.21 -7.53
N THR A 27 -9.48 2.28 -6.60
CA THR A 27 -9.79 2.58 -5.19
C THR A 27 -8.50 2.92 -4.47
N ARG A 28 -8.43 4.11 -3.87
CA ARG A 28 -7.22 4.62 -3.21
C ARG A 28 -7.33 4.39 -1.72
N VAL A 29 -6.42 3.59 -1.17
CA VAL A 29 -6.39 3.28 0.26
C VAL A 29 -5.01 3.63 0.81
N ALA A 30 -4.94 4.69 1.61
CA ALA A 30 -3.70 5.20 2.19
C ALA A 30 -3.36 4.48 3.51
N ARG A 31 -2.09 4.08 3.67
CA ARG A 31 -1.51 3.72 4.98
C ARG A 31 -1.22 5.00 5.76
N MET A 32 -2.23 5.57 6.41
CA MET A 32 -2.20 6.90 7.05
C MET A 32 -3.26 6.98 8.15
N ALA A 33 -3.11 7.92 9.09
CA ALA A 33 -4.09 8.21 10.15
C ALA A 33 -4.43 7.00 11.05
N GLY A 34 -3.41 6.24 11.45
CA GLY A 34 -3.59 5.06 12.31
C GLY A 34 -2.42 4.06 12.29
N GLN A 35 -1.55 4.14 11.27
CA GLN A 35 -0.46 3.20 11.03
C GLN A 35 0.78 3.37 11.94
N TYR A 36 0.56 3.54 13.24
CA TYR A 36 1.63 3.75 14.23
C TYR A 36 2.26 2.45 14.71
N ALA A 37 1.44 1.45 15.07
CA ALA A 37 1.91 0.20 15.65
C ALA A 37 2.76 -0.62 14.67
N LYS A 38 3.79 -1.29 15.19
CA LYS A 38 4.74 -2.10 14.41
C LYS A 38 4.96 -3.45 15.06
N PRO A 39 4.69 -4.57 14.36
CA PRO A 39 5.03 -5.88 14.89
C PRO A 39 6.56 -6.07 14.85
N ARG A 40 7.12 -6.69 15.88
CA ARG A 40 8.57 -6.95 15.99
C ARG A 40 8.83 -8.44 16.14
N SER A 41 9.87 -8.94 15.47
CA SER A 41 10.29 -10.35 15.56
C SER A 41 10.79 -10.73 16.95
N LYS A 42 11.31 -9.77 17.72
CA LYS A 42 11.77 -9.95 19.09
C LYS A 42 11.17 -8.84 19.97
N PRO A 43 10.84 -9.13 21.24
CA PRO A 43 10.28 -8.13 22.15
C PRO A 43 11.31 -7.11 22.65
N THR A 44 12.59 -7.47 22.61
CA THR A 44 13.72 -6.66 23.05
C THR A 44 14.82 -6.65 21.98
N GLU A 45 15.71 -5.67 22.08
CA GLU A 45 16.94 -5.56 21.28
C GLU A 45 18.13 -5.22 22.18
N VAL A 46 19.33 -5.66 21.78
CA VAL A 46 20.57 -5.42 22.52
C VAL A 46 21.40 -4.38 21.75
N ILE A 47 21.72 -3.27 22.42
CA ILE A 47 22.48 -2.15 21.87
C ILE A 47 23.59 -1.83 22.88
N ASP A 48 24.84 -1.85 22.43
CA ASP A 48 26.04 -1.64 23.27
C ASP A 48 26.06 -2.50 24.55
N GLY A 49 25.63 -3.76 24.44
CA GLY A 49 25.57 -4.72 25.54
C GLY A 49 24.40 -4.54 26.52
N GLN A 50 23.55 -3.52 26.33
CA GLN A 50 22.37 -3.28 27.15
C GLN A 50 21.08 -3.73 26.45
N THR A 51 20.13 -4.25 27.22
CA THR A 51 18.85 -4.73 26.69
C THR A 51 17.77 -3.65 26.78
N TYR A 52 17.13 -3.36 25.66
CA TYR A 52 16.03 -2.41 25.54
C TYR A 52 14.77 -3.08 25.00
N HIS A 53 13.60 -2.53 25.31
CA HIS A 53 12.39 -2.89 24.56
C HIS A 53 12.56 -2.49 23.09
N ALA A 54 12.17 -3.40 22.21
CA ALA A 54 12.12 -3.12 20.78
C ALA A 54 11.13 -1.97 20.53
N PHE A 55 11.47 -1.03 19.65
CA PHE A 55 10.57 0.00 19.17
C PHE A 55 9.37 -0.64 18.47
N ARG A 56 8.17 -0.36 18.94
CA ARG A 56 6.92 -1.00 18.49
C ARG A 56 5.94 -0.01 17.85
N GLY A 57 6.44 1.17 17.49
CA GLY A 57 5.65 2.27 16.97
C GLY A 57 5.35 3.31 18.03
N ASP A 58 5.13 4.55 17.59
CA ASP A 58 4.98 5.72 18.47
C ASP A 58 3.79 5.64 19.41
N ASN A 59 2.79 4.80 19.10
CA ASN A 59 1.64 4.52 19.94
C ASN A 59 1.92 3.51 21.07
N VAL A 60 3.15 2.96 21.13
CA VAL A 60 3.61 2.06 22.19
C VAL A 60 4.79 2.67 22.94
N ASN A 61 5.87 3.03 22.24
CA ASN A 61 7.09 3.59 22.82
C ASN A 61 7.82 4.47 21.79
N GLY A 62 8.82 5.24 22.23
CA GLY A 62 9.62 6.10 21.35
C GLY A 62 10.83 5.40 20.73
N ILE A 63 11.45 6.07 19.77
CA ILE A 63 12.66 5.57 19.08
C ILE A 63 13.91 5.71 19.94
N ALA A 64 14.02 6.79 20.71
CA ALA A 64 15.16 7.05 21.59
C ALA A 64 15.30 5.94 22.63
N LEU A 65 16.55 5.56 22.95
CA LEU A 65 16.82 4.50 23.93
C LEU A 65 16.24 4.79 25.32
N SER A 66 16.21 6.07 25.70
CA SER A 66 15.61 6.57 26.94
C SER A 66 14.07 6.47 26.97
N ASP A 67 13.44 6.25 25.82
CA ASP A 67 11.98 6.30 25.63
C ASP A 67 11.41 4.94 25.18
N ARG A 68 12.13 3.84 25.48
CA ARG A 68 11.73 2.48 25.07
C ARG A 68 10.68 1.83 25.96
N GLN A 69 10.41 2.38 27.14
CA GLN A 69 9.37 1.86 28.02
C GLN A 69 7.99 2.07 27.39
N PRO A 70 7.15 1.01 27.28
CA PRO A 70 5.78 1.17 26.79
C PRO A 70 4.98 2.15 27.65
N ASP A 71 4.32 3.11 27.02
CA ASP A 71 3.51 4.14 27.69
C ASP A 71 2.09 4.16 27.11
N PRO A 72 1.06 3.73 27.89
CA PRO A 72 -0.34 3.75 27.47
C PRO A 72 -0.88 5.13 27.11
N SER A 73 -0.27 6.22 27.61
CA SER A 73 -0.70 7.59 27.27
C SER A 73 -0.56 7.87 25.76
N ARG A 74 0.36 7.18 25.10
CA ARG A 74 0.62 7.28 23.65
C ARG A 74 -0.56 6.82 22.79
N LEU A 75 -1.49 6.05 23.34
CA LEU A 75 -2.74 5.70 22.64
C LEU A 75 -3.60 6.93 22.37
N LEU A 76 -3.66 7.87 23.31
CA LEU A 76 -4.37 9.13 23.12
C LEU A 76 -3.67 9.99 22.08
N GLY A 77 -2.33 10.06 22.13
CA GLY A 77 -1.53 10.74 21.10
C GLY A 77 -1.80 10.19 19.71
N ALA A 78 -1.78 8.87 19.55
CA ALA A 78 -2.11 8.20 18.29
C ALA A 78 -3.52 8.54 17.79
N TYR A 79 -4.52 8.56 18.67
CA TYR A 79 -5.88 8.97 18.33
C TYR A 79 -5.94 10.41 17.83
N PHE A 80 -5.38 11.37 18.57
CA PHE A 80 -5.43 12.78 18.18
C PHE A 80 -4.66 13.05 16.88
N HIS A 81 -3.50 12.42 16.68
CA HIS A 81 -2.78 12.51 15.41
C HIS A 81 -3.56 11.88 14.26
N SER A 82 -4.23 10.76 14.48
CA SER A 82 -5.11 10.13 13.47
C SER A 82 -6.25 11.06 13.07
N ALA A 83 -6.97 11.60 14.05
CA ALA A 83 -8.11 12.49 13.85
C ALA A 83 -7.70 13.79 13.14
N ALA A 84 -6.60 14.41 13.56
CA ALA A 84 -6.07 15.60 12.90
C ALA A 84 -5.64 15.31 11.45
N THR A 85 -4.97 14.17 11.23
CA THR A 85 -4.51 13.77 9.89
C THR A 85 -5.69 13.54 8.95
N ILE A 86 -6.67 12.72 9.33
CA ILE A 86 -7.81 12.44 8.45
C ILE A 86 -8.66 13.69 8.20
N ASN A 87 -8.83 14.57 9.20
CA ASN A 87 -9.50 15.86 9.01
C ASN A 87 -8.75 16.70 7.96
N TYR A 88 -7.43 16.79 8.08
CA TYR A 88 -6.60 17.52 7.13
C TYR A 88 -6.69 16.95 5.71
N VAL A 89 -6.63 15.62 5.56
CA VAL A 89 -6.79 14.96 4.26
C VAL A 89 -8.16 15.27 3.64
N ARG A 90 -9.24 15.16 4.42
CA ARG A 90 -10.60 15.46 3.92
C ARG A 90 -10.73 16.92 3.51
N SER A 91 -10.16 17.86 4.27
CA SER A 91 -10.13 19.27 3.90
C SER A 91 -9.39 19.50 2.59
N LEU A 92 -8.19 18.93 2.41
CA LEU A 92 -7.42 19.06 1.17
C LEU A 92 -8.20 18.53 -0.05
N LEU A 93 -8.78 17.34 0.06
CA LEU A 93 -9.55 16.73 -1.02
C LEU A 93 -10.81 17.52 -1.36
N GLY A 94 -11.40 18.23 -0.40
CA GLY A 94 -12.56 19.10 -0.61
C GLY A 94 -12.23 20.48 -1.21
N THR A 95 -10.96 20.91 -1.19
CA THR A 95 -10.52 22.24 -1.68
C THR A 95 -9.80 22.19 -3.03
N GLY A 96 -10.01 21.15 -3.83
CA GLY A 96 -9.42 21.02 -5.17
C GLY A 96 -7.96 20.54 -5.21
N PHE A 97 -7.39 20.05 -4.10
CA PHE A 97 -6.05 19.45 -4.10
C PHE A 97 -5.95 18.25 -5.06
N ALA A 98 -7.06 17.54 -5.26
CA ALA A 98 -7.19 16.41 -6.17
C ALA A 98 -7.94 16.76 -7.45
N ASP A 99 -8.03 18.04 -7.78
CA ASP A 99 -8.71 18.50 -8.99
C ASP A 99 -7.86 18.21 -10.24
N LEU A 100 -8.37 17.38 -11.15
CA LEU A 100 -7.72 17.02 -12.41
C LEU A 100 -7.79 18.13 -13.48
N HIS A 101 -8.60 19.18 -13.28
CA HIS A 101 -8.71 20.34 -14.17
C HIS A 101 -7.47 21.25 -14.11
N HIS A 102 -6.71 21.20 -13.00
CA HIS A 102 -5.50 21.99 -12.79
C HIS A 102 -4.22 21.11 -12.81
N PRO A 103 -3.76 20.67 -14.00
CA PRO A 103 -2.56 19.83 -14.12
C PRO A 103 -1.29 20.47 -13.49
N ASP A 104 -1.25 21.80 -13.38
CA ASP A 104 -0.20 22.57 -12.68
C ASP A 104 -0.11 22.20 -11.19
N ALA A 105 -1.25 21.95 -10.53
CA ALA A 105 -1.28 21.53 -9.12
C ALA A 105 -0.64 20.14 -8.93
N TRP A 106 -0.66 19.31 -9.97
CA TRP A 106 -0.09 17.97 -10.01
C TRP A 106 1.34 17.96 -10.51
N ASN A 107 1.81 19.11 -11.02
CA ASN A 107 3.15 19.33 -11.51
C ASN A 107 3.52 18.38 -12.67
N LEU A 108 2.54 18.04 -13.53
CA LEU A 108 2.75 17.15 -14.69
C LEU A 108 3.79 17.75 -15.65
N GLU A 109 3.75 19.06 -15.90
CA GLU A 109 4.76 19.76 -16.71
C GLU A 109 6.18 19.66 -16.10
N ALA A 110 6.31 19.57 -14.77
CA ALA A 110 7.59 19.39 -14.11
C ALA A 110 8.06 17.93 -14.08
N TRP A 111 7.28 16.97 -14.60
CA TRP A 111 7.74 15.61 -14.86
C TRP A 111 8.68 15.60 -16.08
N ARG A 112 9.82 16.26 -15.91
CA ARG A 112 10.91 16.24 -16.88
C ARG A 112 11.68 14.92 -16.84
N PHE A 113 11.35 14.05 -15.87
CA PHE A 113 11.96 12.74 -15.64
C PHE A 113 13.49 12.77 -15.68
N ALA A 114 14.08 13.89 -15.22
CA ALA A 114 15.52 14.09 -15.18
C ALA A 114 16.21 13.05 -14.29
N HIS A 115 15.49 12.55 -13.28
CA HIS A 115 15.91 11.46 -12.40
C HIS A 115 16.01 10.10 -13.11
N VAL A 116 15.29 9.89 -14.22
CA VAL A 116 15.32 8.63 -14.98
C VAL A 116 16.60 8.59 -15.79
N GLN A 117 17.56 7.75 -15.43
CA GLN A 117 18.87 7.69 -16.08
C GLN A 117 18.79 7.14 -17.51
N SER A 118 17.95 6.14 -17.75
CA SER A 118 17.78 5.53 -19.08
C SER A 118 17.01 6.46 -20.03
N PRO A 119 17.61 6.90 -21.17
CA PRO A 119 16.92 7.75 -22.14
C PRO A 119 15.67 7.09 -22.74
N THR A 120 15.71 5.77 -22.93
CA THR A 120 14.59 5.00 -23.47
C THR A 120 13.42 4.98 -22.48
N VAL A 121 13.67 4.65 -21.21
CA VAL A 121 12.61 4.65 -20.17
C VAL A 121 12.05 6.06 -19.98
N ARG A 122 12.91 7.07 -20.02
CA ARG A 122 12.50 8.48 -19.93
C ARG A 122 11.53 8.84 -21.05
N ALA A 123 11.86 8.50 -22.30
CA ALA A 123 10.99 8.75 -23.44
C ALA A 123 9.66 7.98 -23.34
N GLU A 124 9.67 6.74 -22.85
CA GLU A 124 8.45 5.96 -22.62
C GLU A 124 7.53 6.62 -21.59
N TYR A 125 8.07 7.08 -20.46
CA TYR A 125 7.28 7.75 -19.42
C TYR A 125 6.72 9.08 -19.93
N GLN A 126 7.54 9.89 -20.62
CA GLN A 126 7.09 11.13 -21.26
C GLN A 126 5.93 10.88 -22.24
N ALA A 127 6.00 9.81 -23.02
CA ALA A 127 4.92 9.45 -23.94
C ALA A 127 3.62 9.06 -23.22
N ILE A 128 3.67 8.47 -22.03
CA ILE A 128 2.48 8.18 -21.21
C ILE A 128 1.87 9.49 -20.70
N VAL A 129 2.69 10.41 -20.20
CA VAL A 129 2.24 11.72 -19.71
C VAL A 129 1.57 12.52 -20.80
N HIS A 130 2.18 12.66 -21.97
CA HIS A 130 1.57 13.39 -23.09
C HIS A 130 0.21 12.82 -23.50
N ARG A 131 0.06 11.49 -23.49
CA ARG A 131 -1.23 10.84 -23.80
C ARG A 131 -2.27 11.05 -22.70
N LEU A 132 -1.83 11.20 -21.46
CA LEU A 132 -2.71 11.48 -20.34
C LEU A 132 -3.18 12.94 -20.39
N GLU A 133 -2.28 13.88 -20.68
CA GLU A 133 -2.59 15.30 -20.90
C GLU A 133 -3.57 15.47 -22.07
N ASP A 134 -3.32 14.81 -23.21
CA ASP A 134 -4.22 14.79 -24.38
C ASP A 134 -5.61 14.24 -24.03
N ALA A 135 -5.68 13.16 -23.24
CA ALA A 135 -6.95 12.59 -22.82
C ALA A 135 -7.73 13.52 -21.86
N LEU A 136 -7.04 14.18 -20.93
CA LEU A 136 -7.64 15.18 -20.06
C LEU A 136 -8.16 16.37 -20.88
N ASP A 137 -7.36 16.87 -21.82
CA ASP A 137 -7.74 17.98 -22.69
C ASP A 137 -8.94 17.66 -23.60
N PHE A 138 -8.99 16.42 -24.12
CA PHE A 138 -10.14 15.92 -24.86
C PHE A 138 -11.41 15.89 -24.01
N MET A 139 -11.35 15.41 -22.76
CA MET A 139 -12.50 15.43 -21.85
C MET A 139 -13.02 16.84 -21.61
N ARG A 140 -12.12 17.83 -21.48
CA ARG A 140 -12.48 19.25 -21.40
C ARG A 140 -13.14 19.76 -22.67
N THR A 141 -12.57 19.42 -23.83
CA THR A 141 -13.06 19.87 -25.12
C THR A 141 -14.49 19.41 -25.41
N ILE A 142 -14.87 18.20 -24.97
CA ILE A 142 -16.23 17.65 -25.16
C ILE A 142 -17.22 18.03 -24.05
N GLY A 143 -16.80 18.83 -23.06
CA GLY A 143 -17.64 19.20 -21.92
C GLY A 143 -18.01 18.03 -21.01
N ALA A 144 -17.25 16.93 -21.07
CA ALA A 144 -17.41 15.82 -20.11
C ALA A 144 -16.89 16.19 -18.71
N ASP A 145 -16.31 17.38 -18.60
CA ASP A 145 -15.72 17.99 -17.43
C ASP A 145 -16.59 19.15 -16.87
N ASP A 146 -17.81 19.33 -17.39
CA ASP A 146 -18.72 20.40 -16.96
C ASP A 146 -18.96 20.37 -15.44
N GLU A 147 -18.95 21.55 -14.81
CA GLU A 147 -18.86 21.75 -13.34
C GLU A 147 -20.01 21.12 -12.53
N SER A 148 -21.02 20.60 -13.22
CA SER A 148 -22.16 19.88 -12.66
C SER A 148 -21.88 18.42 -12.29
N HIS A 149 -20.74 17.85 -12.72
CA HIS A 149 -20.37 16.46 -12.46
C HIS A 149 -19.27 16.33 -11.39
N ASP A 150 -19.69 15.99 -10.17
CA ASP A 150 -18.86 15.87 -8.95
C ASP A 150 -17.67 14.88 -9.05
N ALA A 151 -17.72 13.96 -10.01
CA ALA A 151 -16.80 12.82 -10.15
C ALA A 151 -15.36 13.21 -10.58
N ILE A 152 -15.16 14.40 -11.14
CA ILE A 152 -13.83 14.90 -11.57
C ILE A 152 -13.23 15.84 -10.51
N ARG A 153 -14.07 16.48 -9.68
CA ARG A 153 -13.66 17.41 -8.61
C ARG A 153 -13.24 16.72 -7.33
N THR A 154 -13.89 15.63 -6.96
CA THR A 154 -13.65 14.96 -5.69
C THR A 154 -13.05 13.58 -5.90
N VAL A 155 -11.98 13.29 -5.17
CA VAL A 155 -11.31 11.99 -5.20
C VAL A 155 -11.48 11.31 -3.85
N ASP A 156 -12.11 10.14 -3.86
CA ASP A 156 -12.19 9.31 -2.67
C ASP A 156 -10.81 8.77 -2.29
N MET A 157 -10.43 9.00 -1.03
CA MET A 157 -9.24 8.46 -0.40
C MET A 157 -9.63 7.81 0.93
N PHE A 158 -9.42 6.50 1.02
CA PHE A 158 -9.69 5.73 2.23
C PHE A 158 -8.42 5.61 3.09
N MET A 159 -8.61 5.38 4.39
CA MET A 159 -7.53 5.25 5.37
C MET A 159 -7.44 3.81 5.84
N SER A 160 -6.21 3.34 6.08
CA SER A 160 -5.92 1.99 6.54
C SER A 160 -4.72 1.89 7.46
N HIS A 161 -4.77 0.87 8.32
CA HIS A 161 -3.65 0.42 9.13
C HIS A 161 -3.78 -1.06 9.52
N GLU A 162 -2.68 -1.65 9.98
CA GLU A 162 -2.68 -2.96 10.62
C GLU A 162 -3.44 -2.87 11.94
N GLY A 163 -4.52 -3.66 12.09
CA GLY A 163 -5.29 -3.70 13.34
C GLY A 163 -4.55 -4.47 14.43
N LEU A 164 -3.40 -3.95 14.86
CA LEU A 164 -2.42 -4.67 15.66
C LEU A 164 -2.68 -4.56 17.17
N LEU A 165 -2.94 -3.34 17.65
CA LEU A 165 -3.07 -3.09 19.09
C LEU A 165 -4.53 -3.14 19.51
N LEU A 166 -5.03 -4.32 19.86
CA LEU A 166 -6.46 -4.58 20.07
C LEU A 166 -7.10 -3.72 21.18
N ASP A 167 -6.33 -3.29 22.18
CA ASP A 167 -6.81 -2.33 23.20
C ASP A 167 -7.17 -0.97 22.59
N TYR A 168 -6.46 -0.56 21.55
CA TYR A 168 -6.76 0.66 20.79
C TYR A 168 -7.92 0.42 19.82
N GLU A 169 -7.85 -0.66 19.03
CA GLU A 169 -8.85 -0.97 18.01
C GLU A 169 -10.26 -1.18 18.61
N SER A 170 -10.36 -1.92 19.72
CA SER A 170 -11.64 -2.15 20.40
C SER A 170 -12.29 -0.86 20.89
N LYS A 171 -11.49 0.15 21.29
CA LYS A 171 -11.99 1.46 21.71
C LYS A 171 -12.43 2.34 20.56
N LEU A 172 -12.11 2.00 19.32
CA LEU A 172 -12.59 2.67 18.10
C LEU A 172 -13.75 1.94 17.44
N THR A 173 -14.14 0.77 17.95
CA THR A 173 -15.25 -0.02 17.41
C THR A 173 -16.61 0.43 17.96
N ARG A 174 -17.57 0.64 17.06
CA ARG A 174 -18.93 1.10 17.37
C ARG A 174 -19.95 0.30 16.56
N ALA A 175 -21.15 0.13 17.10
CA ALA A 175 -22.27 -0.38 16.33
C ALA A 175 -22.73 0.69 15.32
N GLY A 176 -22.94 0.27 14.07
CA GLY A 176 -23.54 1.07 13.02
C GLY A 176 -25.07 1.09 13.11
N PRO A 177 -25.75 1.90 12.27
CA PRO A 177 -27.22 1.95 12.22
C PRO A 177 -27.88 0.62 11.82
N ASP A 178 -27.14 -0.24 11.13
CA ASP A 178 -27.53 -1.59 10.72
C ASP A 178 -27.33 -2.65 11.83
N GLY A 179 -26.81 -2.25 12.99
CA GLY A 179 -26.49 -3.13 14.11
C GLY A 179 -25.16 -3.88 13.96
N ALA A 180 -24.46 -3.75 12.83
CA ALA A 180 -23.16 -4.35 12.63
C ALA A 180 -22.06 -3.54 13.32
N TYR A 181 -20.95 -4.16 13.69
CA TYR A 181 -19.84 -3.45 14.35
C TYR A 181 -18.80 -3.00 13.35
N TYR A 182 -18.45 -1.72 13.39
CA TYR A 182 -17.41 -1.13 12.57
C TYR A 182 -16.30 -0.59 13.47
N ASN A 183 -15.05 -0.86 13.11
CA ASN A 183 -13.94 -0.08 13.61
C ASN A 183 -13.94 1.26 12.86
N LEU A 184 -14.22 2.35 13.58
CA LEU A 184 -14.30 3.70 13.02
C LEU A 184 -12.94 4.42 13.03
N GLY A 185 -11.87 3.75 13.44
CA GLY A 185 -10.50 4.26 13.38
C GLY A 185 -9.94 4.28 11.96
N ALA A 186 -10.41 3.41 11.08
CA ALA A 186 -10.01 3.34 9.68
C ALA A 186 -11.12 2.72 8.82
N HIS A 187 -11.04 2.94 7.51
CA HIS A 187 -12.02 2.38 6.57
C HIS A 187 -11.69 0.91 6.27
N PHE A 188 -10.39 0.61 6.10
CA PHE A 188 -9.87 -0.72 5.81
C PHE A 188 -8.80 -1.09 6.83
N LEU A 189 -8.89 -2.26 7.44
CA LEU A 189 -7.87 -2.76 8.36
C LEU A 189 -7.30 -4.08 7.86
N TRP A 190 -6.07 -4.44 8.26
CA TRP A 190 -5.57 -5.79 7.96
C TRP A 190 -4.98 -6.51 9.17
N ILE A 191 -5.01 -7.84 9.08
CA ILE A 191 -4.30 -8.77 9.97
C ILE A 191 -2.90 -9.01 9.40
N GLY A 192 -1.88 -8.79 10.23
CA GLY A 192 -0.48 -9.00 9.88
C GLY A 192 -0.10 -10.48 9.75
N ASP A 193 1.00 -10.75 9.06
CA ASP A 193 1.47 -12.13 8.83
C ASP A 193 1.88 -12.86 10.12
N ARG A 194 2.15 -12.10 11.19
CA ARG A 194 2.53 -12.60 12.52
C ARG A 194 1.35 -12.74 13.49
N THR A 195 0.17 -12.27 13.12
CA THR A 195 -1.00 -12.14 14.00
C THR A 195 -2.24 -12.82 13.42
N ARG A 196 -2.08 -13.71 12.45
CA ARG A 196 -3.17 -14.40 11.74
C ARG A 196 -3.41 -15.84 12.20
N GLN A 197 -3.11 -16.14 13.46
CA GLN A 197 -3.39 -17.46 14.04
C GLN A 197 -4.90 -17.70 14.08
N LEU A 198 -5.37 -18.88 13.65
CA LEU A 198 -6.80 -19.19 13.52
C LEU A 198 -7.57 -19.04 14.84
N ASP A 199 -6.93 -19.41 15.94
CA ASP A 199 -7.42 -19.30 17.32
C ASP A 199 -6.92 -18.02 18.04
N GLY A 200 -6.31 -17.11 17.29
CA GLY A 200 -5.71 -15.88 17.80
C GLY A 200 -6.71 -14.75 17.99
N ALA A 201 -6.39 -13.84 18.92
CA ALA A 201 -7.24 -12.71 19.27
C ALA A 201 -7.53 -11.76 18.09
N HIS A 202 -6.59 -11.59 17.15
CA HIS A 202 -6.79 -10.74 15.99
C HIS A 202 -7.81 -11.34 15.01
N VAL A 203 -7.77 -12.64 14.74
CA VAL A 203 -8.76 -13.29 13.87
C VAL A 203 -10.15 -13.21 14.51
N GLU A 204 -10.24 -13.45 15.83
CA GLU A 204 -11.51 -13.30 16.57
C GLU A 204 -12.04 -11.87 16.54
N TYR A 205 -11.17 -10.87 16.72
CA TYR A 205 -11.58 -9.47 16.64
C TYR A 205 -12.10 -9.10 15.24
N PHE A 206 -11.37 -9.48 14.19
CA PHE A 206 -11.74 -9.17 12.81
C PHE A 206 -12.99 -9.91 12.33
N ARG A 207 -13.28 -11.10 12.86
CA ARG A 207 -14.52 -11.84 12.61
C ARG A 207 -15.78 -11.02 12.90
N GLY A 208 -15.72 -10.15 13.92
CA GLY A 208 -16.85 -9.30 14.33
C GLY A 208 -16.98 -7.98 13.57
N LEU A 209 -16.04 -7.64 12.69
CA LEU A 209 -16.02 -6.34 12.00
C LEU A 209 -16.77 -6.41 10.67
N ALA A 210 -17.58 -5.38 10.40
CA ALA A 210 -18.24 -5.17 9.12
C ALA A 210 -17.35 -4.44 8.09
N ASN A 211 -16.27 -3.77 8.52
CA ASN A 211 -15.28 -3.17 7.61
C ASN A 211 -14.80 -4.18 6.53
N PRO A 212 -14.40 -3.73 5.33
CA PRO A 212 -13.54 -4.55 4.47
C PRO A 212 -12.20 -4.76 5.16
N ILE A 213 -11.67 -5.98 5.09
CA ILE A 213 -10.46 -6.36 5.82
C ILE A 213 -9.42 -7.02 4.92
N GLY A 214 -8.15 -6.83 5.26
CA GLY A 214 -7.01 -7.46 4.64
C GLY A 214 -6.43 -8.58 5.48
N VAL A 215 -5.79 -9.55 4.84
CA VAL A 215 -4.97 -10.56 5.51
C VAL A 215 -3.64 -10.67 4.77
N LYS A 216 -2.52 -10.51 5.49
CA LYS A 216 -1.20 -10.76 4.92
C LYS A 216 -0.99 -12.27 4.71
N VAL A 217 -0.63 -12.65 3.50
CA VAL A 217 -0.32 -14.04 3.11
C VAL A 217 1.16 -14.12 2.76
N GLY A 218 1.96 -14.62 3.70
CA GLY A 218 3.40 -14.84 3.53
C GLY A 218 3.77 -16.31 3.29
N PRO A 219 5.07 -16.61 3.09
CA PRO A 219 5.57 -17.97 2.85
C PRO A 219 5.30 -18.97 3.98
N SER A 220 4.98 -18.50 5.19
CA SER A 220 4.67 -19.36 6.33
C SER A 220 3.22 -19.84 6.35
N MET A 221 2.32 -19.25 5.54
CA MET A 221 0.94 -19.70 5.45
C MET A 221 0.88 -20.98 4.62
N LYS A 222 0.28 -22.03 5.16
CA LYS A 222 0.00 -23.23 4.37
C LYS A 222 -1.33 -23.09 3.61
N PRO A 223 -1.46 -23.63 2.39
CA PRO A 223 -2.70 -23.55 1.62
C PRO A 223 -3.94 -24.03 2.39
N GLU A 224 -3.82 -25.10 3.17
CA GLU A 224 -4.89 -25.66 3.98
C GLU A 224 -5.40 -24.75 5.11
N GLU A 225 -4.64 -23.71 5.48
CA GLU A 225 -5.05 -22.73 6.50
C GLU A 225 -5.98 -21.65 5.93
N LEU A 226 -5.99 -21.44 4.60
CA LEU A 226 -6.74 -20.34 3.98
C LEU A 226 -8.24 -20.54 4.11
N LYS A 227 -8.76 -21.73 3.80
CA LYS A 227 -10.20 -21.98 3.90
C LYS A 227 -10.71 -21.82 5.33
N PRO A 228 -10.13 -22.46 6.37
CA PRO A 228 -10.56 -22.24 7.74
C PRO A 228 -10.50 -20.77 8.18
N LEU A 229 -9.47 -20.04 7.77
CA LEU A 229 -9.38 -18.61 8.07
C LEU A 229 -10.54 -17.83 7.43
N LEU A 230 -10.80 -18.06 6.14
CA LEU A 230 -11.86 -17.38 5.39
C LEU A 230 -13.25 -17.74 5.90
N ASP A 231 -13.49 -19.00 6.27
CA ASP A 231 -14.75 -19.45 6.89
C ASP A 231 -15.04 -18.68 8.20
N ILE A 232 -13.99 -18.29 8.94
CA ILE A 232 -14.13 -17.50 10.17
C ILE A 232 -14.47 -16.04 9.86
N ILE A 233 -13.73 -15.39 8.96
CA ILE A 233 -13.79 -13.92 8.78
C ILE A 233 -14.72 -13.45 7.65
N ASP A 234 -15.19 -14.36 6.81
CA ASP A 234 -16.12 -14.12 5.71
C ASP A 234 -17.13 -15.30 5.58
N PRO A 235 -17.92 -15.59 6.63
CA PRO A 235 -18.83 -16.74 6.63
C PRO A 235 -19.93 -16.67 5.56
N ASN A 236 -20.15 -15.48 4.99
CA ASN A 236 -21.21 -15.20 4.03
C ASN A 236 -20.73 -15.13 2.57
N PHE A 237 -19.43 -15.37 2.30
CA PHE A 237 -18.86 -15.31 0.96
C PHE A 237 -19.08 -13.94 0.27
N GLU A 238 -18.96 -12.86 1.04
CA GLU A 238 -19.24 -11.49 0.62
C GLU A 238 -18.14 -11.00 -0.35
N THR A 239 -18.54 -10.66 -1.59
CA THR A 239 -17.61 -10.16 -2.60
C THR A 239 -16.90 -8.90 -2.11
N GLY A 240 -15.56 -8.93 -2.09
CA GLY A 240 -14.76 -7.76 -1.70
C GLY A 240 -14.60 -7.56 -0.20
N LYS A 241 -15.21 -8.42 0.64
CA LYS A 241 -15.06 -8.39 2.10
C LYS A 241 -13.60 -8.61 2.51
N ILE A 242 -12.95 -9.59 1.88
CA ILE A 242 -11.58 -9.99 2.19
C ILE A 242 -10.63 -9.61 1.06
N THR A 243 -9.55 -8.94 1.41
CA THR A 243 -8.37 -8.75 0.54
C THR A 243 -7.22 -9.64 1.03
N LEU A 244 -6.80 -10.61 0.22
CA LEU A 244 -5.59 -11.37 0.48
C LEU A 244 -4.38 -10.61 -0.06
N ILE A 245 -3.48 -10.23 0.84
CA ILE A 245 -2.31 -9.40 0.56
C ILE A 245 -1.06 -10.29 0.55
N SER A 246 -0.74 -10.82 -0.63
CA SER A 246 0.41 -11.70 -0.88
C SER A 246 1.75 -10.98 -0.70
N ARG A 247 2.70 -11.61 -0.01
CA ARG A 247 4.04 -11.02 0.29
C ARG A 247 5.14 -12.08 0.43
N TYR A 248 5.49 -12.74 -0.66
CA TYR A 248 6.35 -13.93 -0.63
C TYR A 248 7.84 -13.62 -0.74
N GLY A 249 8.18 -12.57 -1.49
CA GLY A 249 9.53 -12.35 -2.00
C GLY A 249 9.64 -12.79 -3.45
N HIS A 250 10.42 -12.04 -4.24
CA HIS A 250 10.61 -12.24 -5.67
C HIS A 250 11.17 -13.63 -6.04
N ASP A 251 11.93 -14.24 -5.13
CA ASP A 251 12.56 -15.55 -5.25
C ASP A 251 11.63 -16.70 -4.87
N LYS A 252 10.64 -16.44 -4.02
CA LYS A 252 9.77 -17.46 -3.41
C LYS A 252 8.40 -17.55 -4.03
N ILE A 253 7.88 -16.46 -4.58
CA ILE A 253 6.47 -16.35 -5.04
C ILE A 253 5.98 -17.54 -5.89
N GLN A 254 6.80 -18.06 -6.80
CA GLN A 254 6.43 -19.18 -7.67
C GLN A 254 6.12 -20.48 -6.90
N ASN A 255 6.73 -20.66 -5.73
CA ASN A 255 6.56 -21.87 -4.93
C ASN A 255 5.31 -21.85 -4.04
N PHE A 256 4.70 -20.68 -3.85
CA PHE A 256 3.62 -20.49 -2.85
C PHE A 256 2.31 -20.02 -3.48
N LEU A 257 2.35 -18.94 -4.26
CA LEU A 257 1.14 -18.28 -4.76
C LEU A 257 0.20 -19.22 -5.54
N PRO A 258 0.67 -20.13 -6.42
CA PRO A 258 -0.23 -21.04 -7.15
C PRO A 258 -1.09 -21.91 -6.22
N ALA A 259 -0.50 -22.46 -5.16
CA ALA A 259 -1.21 -23.32 -4.22
C ALA A 259 -2.19 -22.53 -3.35
N HIS A 260 -1.85 -21.30 -2.98
CA HIS A 260 -2.77 -20.39 -2.27
C HIS A 260 -3.95 -19.95 -3.14
N ILE A 261 -3.72 -19.64 -4.42
CA ILE A 261 -4.81 -19.34 -5.37
C ILE A 261 -5.76 -20.52 -5.47
N LYS A 262 -5.23 -21.73 -5.68
CA LYS A 262 -6.02 -22.95 -5.79
C LYS A 262 -6.86 -23.19 -4.54
N ALA A 263 -6.29 -23.04 -3.34
CA ALA A 263 -7.02 -23.22 -2.09
C ALA A 263 -8.20 -22.24 -1.94
N VAL A 264 -8.06 -20.99 -2.41
CA VAL A 264 -9.17 -20.02 -2.41
C VAL A 264 -10.23 -20.34 -3.46
N GLN A 265 -9.82 -20.78 -4.66
CA GLN A 265 -10.76 -21.22 -5.69
C GLN A 265 -11.60 -22.41 -5.21
N GLU A 266 -10.97 -23.38 -4.54
CA GLU A 266 -11.63 -24.55 -3.95
C GLU A 266 -12.52 -24.19 -2.75
N SER A 267 -12.22 -23.10 -2.04
CA SER A 267 -13.03 -22.67 -0.90
C SER A 267 -14.31 -21.95 -1.30
N GLY A 268 -14.38 -21.38 -2.51
CA GLY A 268 -15.52 -20.64 -3.03
C GLY A 268 -15.63 -19.18 -2.57
N HIS A 269 -14.70 -18.70 -1.73
CA HIS A 269 -14.67 -17.31 -1.27
C HIS A 269 -14.28 -16.33 -2.39
N LYS A 270 -14.90 -15.14 -2.35
CA LYS A 270 -14.77 -14.10 -3.38
C LYS A 270 -13.82 -13.00 -2.91
N VAL A 271 -12.55 -13.36 -2.79
CA VAL A 271 -11.51 -12.46 -2.28
C VAL A 271 -11.00 -11.49 -3.35
N VAL A 272 -10.46 -10.36 -2.90
CA VAL A 272 -9.60 -9.48 -3.70
C VAL A 272 -8.16 -9.92 -3.52
N TRP A 273 -7.43 -10.13 -4.61
CA TRP A 273 -6.00 -10.40 -4.54
C TRP A 273 -5.20 -9.13 -4.68
N CYS A 274 -4.29 -8.93 -3.72
CA CYS A 274 -3.40 -7.79 -3.66
C CYS A 274 -1.95 -8.26 -3.51
N CYS A 275 -1.02 -7.61 -4.21
CA CYS A 275 0.41 -7.88 -4.10
C CYS A 275 1.07 -6.84 -3.20
N ASP A 276 1.73 -7.30 -2.14
CA ASP A 276 2.69 -6.55 -1.33
C ASP A 276 4.11 -7.04 -1.68
N PRO A 277 4.72 -6.48 -2.73
CA PRO A 277 6.07 -6.85 -3.14
C PRO A 277 7.16 -6.21 -2.25
N MET A 278 6.79 -5.63 -1.11
CA MET A 278 7.70 -4.88 -0.26
C MET A 278 8.24 -5.77 0.86
N HIS A 279 7.34 -6.30 1.69
CA HIS A 279 7.73 -6.97 2.93
C HIS A 279 8.42 -8.32 2.71
N GLY A 280 8.25 -8.95 1.54
CA GLY A 280 8.96 -10.17 1.15
C GLY A 280 10.40 -9.93 0.68
N ASN A 281 10.75 -8.68 0.31
CA ASN A 281 12.01 -8.33 -0.36
C ASN A 281 12.92 -7.42 0.48
N THR A 282 12.73 -7.35 1.80
CA THR A 282 13.63 -6.60 2.69
C THR A 282 14.96 -7.36 2.84
N GLU A 283 16.06 -6.68 2.58
CA GLU A 283 17.42 -7.17 2.78
C GLU A 283 18.19 -6.25 3.75
N THR A 284 19.37 -6.67 4.19
CA THR A 284 20.25 -5.89 5.07
C THR A 284 21.60 -5.77 4.40
N THR A 285 22.10 -4.54 4.23
CA THR A 285 23.40 -4.26 3.63
C THR A 285 24.54 -4.82 4.48
N SER A 286 25.74 -4.85 3.92
CA SER A 286 26.97 -5.17 4.66
C SER A 286 27.21 -4.27 5.89
N THR A 287 26.67 -3.05 5.86
CA THR A 287 26.75 -2.06 6.95
C THR A 287 25.60 -2.14 7.96
N GLY A 288 24.71 -3.14 7.83
CA GLY A 288 23.60 -3.36 8.77
C GLY A 288 22.37 -2.50 8.52
N VAL A 289 22.33 -1.72 7.44
CA VAL A 289 21.18 -0.89 7.06
C VAL A 289 20.17 -1.77 6.33
N LYS A 290 18.90 -1.71 6.73
CA LYS A 290 17.84 -2.39 5.97
C LYS A 290 17.60 -1.64 4.67
N THR A 291 17.43 -2.37 3.59
CA THR A 291 17.03 -1.79 2.29
C THR A 291 16.13 -2.78 1.54
N ARG A 292 15.65 -2.36 0.37
CA ARG A 292 14.95 -3.18 -0.61
C ARG A 292 15.55 -2.86 -1.97
N ARG A 293 15.54 -3.83 -2.88
CA ARG A 293 15.89 -3.61 -4.29
C ARG A 293 14.63 -3.37 -5.09
N PHE A 294 14.57 -2.24 -5.80
CA PHE A 294 13.47 -1.93 -6.70
C PHE A 294 13.21 -3.05 -7.71
N ASP A 295 14.28 -3.66 -8.25
CA ASP A 295 14.16 -4.77 -9.21
C ASP A 295 13.50 -6.01 -8.61
N HIS A 296 13.77 -6.31 -7.34
CA HIS A 296 13.10 -7.41 -6.64
C HIS A 296 11.62 -7.10 -6.44
N ILE A 297 11.28 -5.87 -6.06
CA ILE A 297 9.90 -5.39 -5.92
C ILE A 297 9.15 -5.55 -7.26
N ALA A 298 9.72 -5.03 -8.35
CA ALA A 298 9.15 -5.12 -9.69
C ALA A 298 9.04 -6.59 -10.18
N THR A 299 10.04 -7.42 -9.87
CA THR A 299 10.05 -8.84 -10.23
C THR A 299 8.95 -9.63 -9.52
N GLU A 300 8.74 -9.42 -8.22
CA GLU A 300 7.65 -10.08 -7.49
C GLU A 300 6.29 -9.68 -8.07
N LEU A 301 6.10 -8.39 -8.36
CA LEU A 301 4.86 -7.89 -8.94
C LEU A 301 4.60 -8.48 -10.34
N GLY A 302 5.61 -8.50 -11.21
CA GLY A 302 5.50 -9.09 -12.55
C GLY A 302 5.23 -10.60 -12.52
N LYS A 303 5.86 -11.33 -11.58
CA LYS A 303 5.57 -12.75 -11.35
C LYS A 303 4.14 -12.95 -10.83
N SER A 304 3.68 -12.08 -9.93
CA SER A 304 2.32 -12.16 -9.38
C SER A 304 1.26 -12.05 -10.47
N PHE A 305 1.35 -11.04 -11.34
CA PHE A 305 0.46 -10.91 -12.49
C PHE A 305 0.44 -12.16 -13.39
N ARG A 306 1.63 -12.70 -13.70
CA ARG A 306 1.76 -13.89 -14.54
C ARG A 306 1.13 -15.12 -13.90
N ILE A 307 1.44 -15.39 -12.63
CA ILE A 307 0.93 -16.55 -11.89
C ILE A 307 -0.59 -16.47 -11.77
N HIS A 308 -1.15 -15.30 -11.47
CA HIS A 308 -2.61 -15.13 -11.45
C HIS A 308 -3.22 -15.49 -12.79
N LYS A 309 -2.68 -14.99 -13.90
CA LYS A 309 -3.14 -15.33 -15.25
C LYS A 309 -3.04 -16.84 -15.55
N GLU A 310 -1.91 -17.47 -15.23
CA GLU A 310 -1.68 -18.91 -15.41
C GLU A 310 -2.65 -19.76 -14.57
N CYS A 311 -3.05 -19.28 -13.40
CA CYS A 311 -4.00 -19.95 -12.50
C CYS A 311 -5.47 -19.55 -12.74
N ASN A 312 -5.79 -18.83 -13.82
CA ASN A 312 -7.13 -18.30 -14.10
C ASN A 312 -7.73 -17.48 -12.94
N SER A 313 -6.89 -16.66 -12.32
CA SER A 313 -7.22 -15.69 -11.27
C SER A 313 -6.84 -14.28 -11.74
N ALA A 314 -7.30 -13.25 -11.03
CA ALA A 314 -6.90 -11.87 -11.30
C ALA A 314 -6.14 -11.28 -10.11
N LEU A 315 -5.03 -10.59 -10.38
CA LEU A 315 -4.42 -9.64 -9.45
C LEU A 315 -5.06 -8.27 -9.67
N THR A 316 -5.75 -7.74 -8.66
CA THR A 316 -6.54 -6.49 -8.82
C THR A 316 -6.10 -5.39 -7.86
N GLY A 317 -5.12 -5.64 -7.01
CA GLY A 317 -4.59 -4.65 -6.06
C GLY A 317 -3.07 -4.73 -5.89
N VAL A 318 -2.51 -3.61 -5.44
CA VAL A 318 -1.11 -3.49 -5.00
C VAL A 318 -1.05 -2.78 -3.66
N HIS A 319 -0.09 -3.17 -2.82
CA HIS A 319 0.06 -2.66 -1.46
C HIS A 319 1.52 -2.28 -1.22
N PHE A 320 1.82 -0.98 -1.32
CA PHE A 320 3.18 -0.44 -1.19
C PHE A 320 3.42 0.27 0.14
N GLU A 321 4.70 0.35 0.51
CA GLU A 321 5.19 1.31 1.49
C GLU A 321 5.95 2.41 0.75
N LEU A 322 5.40 3.61 0.76
CA LEU A 322 5.94 4.74 0.01
C LEU A 322 5.84 6.06 0.79
N THR A 323 6.64 7.03 0.34
CA THR A 323 6.55 8.44 0.74
C THR A 323 6.70 9.34 -0.48
N GLY A 324 6.16 10.56 -0.40
CA GLY A 324 6.37 11.58 -1.43
C GLY A 324 7.66 12.38 -1.27
N ASP A 325 8.48 12.03 -0.27
CA ASP A 325 9.76 12.68 0.00
C ASP A 325 10.90 12.01 -0.79
N ALA A 326 11.95 12.77 -1.08
CA ALA A 326 13.16 12.31 -1.79
C ALA A 326 14.11 11.52 -0.86
N VAL A 327 13.60 10.46 -0.22
CA VAL A 327 14.39 9.58 0.66
C VAL A 327 15.26 8.60 -0.12
N THR A 328 16.34 8.13 0.49
CA THR A 328 17.22 7.10 -0.07
C THR A 328 17.13 5.83 0.79
N GLU A 329 16.01 5.12 0.68
CA GLU A 329 15.71 3.95 1.51
C GLU A 329 15.74 2.64 0.70
N THR A 330 15.21 2.65 -0.52
CA THR A 330 15.22 1.53 -1.48
C THR A 330 16.29 1.78 -2.54
N ILE A 331 17.13 0.79 -2.83
CA ILE A 331 18.16 0.86 -3.88
C ILE A 331 17.60 0.46 -5.26
N GLY A 332 18.25 0.93 -6.33
CA GLY A 332 17.81 0.77 -7.71
C GLY A 332 16.73 1.78 -8.13
N GLY A 333 15.85 1.35 -9.01
CA GLY A 333 14.87 2.22 -9.66
C GLY A 333 15.50 3.02 -10.80
N SER A 334 14.73 3.91 -11.41
CA SER A 334 15.21 4.68 -12.57
C SER A 334 16.35 5.65 -12.23
N MET A 335 16.56 5.94 -10.95
CA MET A 335 17.66 6.73 -10.40
C MET A 335 18.96 5.95 -10.19
N GLU A 336 18.93 4.62 -10.27
CA GLU A 336 20.08 3.73 -9.99
C GLU A 336 20.71 3.96 -8.60
N LEU A 337 19.89 4.15 -7.56
CA LEU A 337 20.38 4.35 -6.20
C LEU A 337 21.21 3.14 -5.74
N SER A 338 22.41 3.39 -5.23
CA SER A 338 23.32 2.38 -4.71
C SER A 338 23.25 2.29 -3.18
N GLU A 339 23.87 1.26 -2.59
CA GLU A 339 23.98 1.16 -1.12
C GLU A 339 24.70 2.37 -0.51
N ALA A 340 25.63 3.00 -1.24
CA ALA A 340 26.35 4.20 -0.77
C ALA A 340 25.43 5.44 -0.67
N ASP A 341 24.31 5.44 -1.38
CA ASP A 341 23.36 6.55 -1.37
C ASP A 341 22.41 6.49 -0.18
N LEU A 342 22.30 5.35 0.51
CA LEU A 342 21.38 5.17 1.63
C LEU A 342 21.62 6.22 2.72
N SER A 343 22.88 6.55 3.03
CA SER A 343 23.19 7.53 4.08
C SER A 343 22.81 8.97 3.74
N LYS A 344 22.46 9.27 2.48
CA LYS A 344 22.11 10.64 2.04
C LYS A 344 20.81 11.16 2.67
N ASN A 345 19.77 10.32 2.74
CA ASN A 345 18.46 10.72 3.25
C ASN A 345 17.61 9.51 3.70
N TYR A 346 18.14 8.68 4.62
CA TYR A 346 17.40 7.57 5.23
C TYR A 346 16.60 8.07 6.44
N GLN A 347 15.26 7.99 6.40
CA GLN A 347 14.40 8.60 7.43
C GLN A 347 13.52 7.60 8.18
N THR A 348 13.30 6.41 7.65
CA THR A 348 12.48 5.38 8.31
C THR A 348 13.21 4.70 9.47
N PHE A 349 12.47 4.38 10.53
CA PHE A 349 12.94 3.56 11.65
C PHE A 349 12.46 2.10 11.58
N CYS A 350 11.66 1.78 10.56
CA CYS A 350 11.04 0.48 10.38
C CYS A 350 11.58 -0.18 9.13
N ASP A 351 10.78 -0.17 8.06
CA ASP A 351 11.13 -0.77 6.79
C ASP A 351 11.34 0.33 5.71
N PRO A 352 12.22 0.07 4.72
CA PRO A 352 12.57 1.01 3.65
C PRO A 352 11.41 1.29 2.71
N ARG A 353 11.11 2.55 2.43
CA ARG A 353 10.00 2.96 1.56
C ARG A 353 10.48 3.17 0.12
N LEU A 354 9.54 3.11 -0.82
CA LEU A 354 9.72 3.77 -2.12
C LEU A 354 9.68 5.29 -1.90
N ASN A 355 10.61 6.01 -2.50
CA ASN A 355 10.51 7.47 -2.58
C ASN A 355 9.53 7.89 -3.69
N TYR A 356 9.41 9.20 -3.90
CA TYR A 356 8.50 9.78 -4.90
C TYR A 356 8.73 9.19 -6.30
N GLU A 357 9.97 9.20 -6.78
CA GLU A 357 10.35 8.78 -8.12
C GLU A 357 10.15 7.28 -8.32
N GLN A 358 10.59 6.45 -7.37
CA GLN A 358 10.38 5.00 -7.42
C GLN A 358 8.89 4.62 -7.35
N SER A 359 8.07 5.43 -6.67
CA SER A 359 6.62 5.24 -6.64
C SER A 359 5.98 5.51 -7.99
N LEU A 360 6.46 6.51 -8.73
CA LEU A 360 6.04 6.75 -10.11
C LEU A 360 6.55 5.65 -11.06
N ASP A 361 7.81 5.23 -10.91
CA ASP A 361 8.41 4.14 -11.70
C ASP A 361 7.52 2.89 -11.64
N ILE A 362 7.15 2.44 -10.44
CA ILE A 362 6.36 1.21 -10.30
C ILE A 362 4.94 1.39 -10.86
N ALA A 363 4.34 2.58 -10.76
CA ALA A 363 3.04 2.87 -11.37
C ALA A 363 3.10 2.81 -12.89
N PHE A 364 4.14 3.37 -13.52
CA PHE A 364 4.33 3.27 -14.97
C PHE A 364 4.56 1.83 -15.42
N LEU A 365 5.32 1.03 -14.67
CA LEU A 365 5.52 -0.38 -14.97
C LEU A 365 4.20 -1.17 -14.94
N ILE A 366 3.35 -0.93 -13.94
CA ILE A 366 2.01 -1.55 -13.88
C ILE A 366 1.14 -1.09 -15.05
N ALA A 367 1.11 0.21 -15.32
CA ALA A 367 0.33 0.79 -16.42
C ALA A 367 0.72 0.19 -17.78
N LYS A 368 2.02 0.04 -18.03
CA LYS A 368 2.57 -0.60 -19.24
C LYS A 368 2.17 -2.06 -19.34
N TYR A 369 2.24 -2.81 -18.24
CA TYR A 369 1.77 -4.20 -18.20
C TYR A 369 0.28 -4.28 -18.57
N CYS A 370 -0.56 -3.49 -17.91
CA CYS A 370 -2.00 -3.47 -18.17
C CYS A 370 -2.34 -3.04 -19.61
N GLU A 371 -1.61 -2.05 -20.17
CA GLU A 371 -1.77 -1.66 -21.58
C GLU A 371 -1.45 -2.82 -22.53
N SER A 372 -0.37 -3.56 -22.27
CA SER A 372 0.05 -4.68 -23.12
C SER A 372 -0.97 -5.83 -23.14
N GLU A 373 -1.68 -6.06 -22.04
CA GLU A 373 -2.71 -7.09 -21.91
C GLU A 373 -4.02 -6.71 -22.61
N ARG A 374 -4.33 -5.41 -22.71
CA ARG A 374 -5.54 -4.89 -23.36
C ARG A 374 -5.45 -4.80 -24.88
N SER A 375 -4.28 -5.00 -25.49
CA SER A 375 -4.07 -4.77 -26.94
C SER A 375 -3.81 -6.06 -27.73
N PRO A 376 -4.82 -6.92 -27.96
CA PRO A 376 -4.69 -8.04 -28.89
C PRO A 376 -4.56 -7.58 -30.35
N LEU A 377 -5.07 -6.40 -30.72
CA LEU A 377 -5.04 -5.85 -32.09
C LEU A 377 -3.69 -5.22 -32.50
N ARG A 378 -2.77 -4.93 -31.57
CA ARG A 378 -1.41 -4.45 -31.89
C ARG A 378 -0.42 -5.57 -32.21
N ARG A 379 -0.86 -6.83 -32.19
CA ARG A 379 -0.09 -8.02 -32.59
C ARG A 379 -0.44 -8.52 -34.01
N LEU A 380 -1.37 -7.85 -34.70
CA LEU A 380 -1.59 -7.94 -36.15
C LEU A 380 -0.79 -6.83 -36.82
#